data_AF-A0A9X6XV13-F1
#
_entry.id   AF-A0A9X6XV13-F1
#
_cell.length_a   1.000
_cell.length_b   1.000
_cell.length_c   1.000
_cell.angle_alpha   90.00
_cell.angle_beta   90.00
_cell.angle_gamma   90.00
#
_symmetry.space_group_name_H-M   'P 1'
#
loop_
_entity.id
_entity.type
_entity.pdbx_description
1 polymer ?
#
loop_
_entity_poly.entity_id
_entity_poly.type
_entity_poly.pdbx_seq_one_letter_code
_entity_poly.pdbx_strand_id
1 'polypeptide(L)' 'MKAFEVHYDTSDTSTNGIVLVEDESKLEKALAQKDNDFELGSAYSRITYKREIPLSTVMVKDLSVVELLKLMSK' A
#
# COMPACT_ATOMS: atom_id res chain seq x y z
N MET A 1 -10.90 7.89 2.21
CA MET A 1 -9.76 6.97 2.40
C MET A 1 -10.23 5.58 2.01
N LYS A 2 -9.40 4.84 1.28
CA LYS A 2 -9.63 3.49 0.78
C LYS A 2 -8.47 2.61 1.21
N ALA A 3 -8.74 1.33 1.46
CA ALA A 3 -7.73 0.35 1.79
C ALA A 3 -7.61 -0.66 0.65
N PHE A 4 -6.38 -0.96 0.24
CA PHE A 4 -6.12 -1.95 -0.79
C PHE A 4 -5.21 -3.03 -0.23
N GLU A 5 -5.63 -4.28 -0.36
CA GLU A 5 -4.73 -5.42 -0.30
C GLU A 5 -4.01 -5.52 -1.64
N VAL A 6 -2.69 -5.50 -1.62
CA VAL A 6 -1.84 -5.56 -2.81
C VAL A 6 -0.87 -6.73 -2.72
N HIS A 7 -0.67 -7.41 -3.84
CA HIS A 7 0.46 -8.27 -4.09
C HIS A 7 1.36 -7.56 -5.10
N TYR A 8 2.65 -7.48 -4.81
CA TYR A 8 3.59 -6.75 -5.64
C TYR A 8 4.96 -7.42 -5.67
N ASP A 9 5.64 -7.22 -6.77
CA ASP A 9 7.03 -7.59 -6.96
C ASP A 9 7.90 -6.39 -6.55
N THR A 10 9.02 -6.67 -5.89
CA THR A 10 10.19 -5.80 -5.74
C THR A 10 11.33 -6.37 -6.57
N SER A 11 12.47 -5.66 -6.63
CA SER A 11 13.66 -6.15 -7.34
C SER A 11 14.16 -7.51 -6.84
N ASP A 12 13.89 -7.84 -5.57
CA ASP A 12 14.42 -9.03 -4.92
C ASP A 12 13.37 -10.11 -4.63
N THR A 13 12.11 -9.74 -4.39
CA THR A 13 11.07 -10.68 -3.92
C THR A 13 9.67 -10.30 -4.38
N SER A 14 8.73 -11.26 -4.32
CA SER A 14 7.30 -10.95 -4.37
C SER A 14 6.72 -10.96 -2.95
N THR A 15 5.94 -9.94 -2.61
CA THR A 15 5.36 -9.78 -1.28
C THR A 15 3.94 -9.22 -1.35
N ASN A 16 3.30 -9.10 -0.19
CA ASN A 16 1.96 -8.56 -0.05
C ASN A 16 1.86 -7.55 1.09
N GLY A 17 0.88 -6.66 0.99
CA GLY A 17 0.67 -5.64 2.00
C GLY A 17 -0.68 -4.94 1.89
N ILE A 18 -1.01 -4.16 2.91
CA ILE A 18 -2.15 -3.27 2.91
C ILE A 18 -1.66 -1.84 2.70
N VAL A 19 -2.24 -1.11 1.75
CA VAL A 19 -1.90 0.28 1.47
C VAL A 19 -3.14 1.14 1.61
N LEU A 20 -3.04 2.24 2.36
CA LEU A 20 -4.11 3.22 2.47
C LEU A 20 -3.89 4.39 1.50
N VAL A 21 -4.90 4.67 0.69
CA VAL A 21 -4.88 5.79 -0.24
C VAL A 21 -6.19 6.57 -0.23
N GLU A 22 -6.14 7.84 -0.58
CA GLU A 22 -7.34 8.64 -0.84
C GLU A 22 -8.01 8.24 -2.14
N ASP A 23 -7.18 7.93 -3.15
CA ASP A 23 -7.57 7.62 -4.52
C ASP A 23 -6.68 6.49 -5.07
N GLU A 24 -7.26 5.60 -5.86
CA GLU A 24 -6.57 4.43 -6.41
C GLU A 24 -5.40 4.82 -7.34
N SER A 25 -5.47 5.97 -8.04
CA SER A 25 -4.37 6.46 -8.87
C SER A 25 -3.08 6.74 -8.08
N LYS A 26 -3.19 6.92 -6.76
CA LYS A 26 -2.04 7.16 -5.87
C LYS A 26 -1.47 5.87 -5.27
N LEU A 27 -2.02 4.70 -5.61
CA LEU A 27 -1.69 3.41 -4.97
C LEU A 27 -0.20 3.06 -5.04
N GLU A 28 0.39 3.07 -6.23
CA GLU A 28 1.81 2.75 -6.40
C GLU A 28 2.71 3.73 -5.66
N LYS A 29 2.36 5.03 -5.69
CA LYS A 29 3.12 6.06 -4.97
C LYS A 29 3.06 5.87 -3.46
N ALA A 30 1.91 5.50 -2.93
CA ALA A 30 1.75 5.21 -1.51
C ALA A 30 2.48 3.93 -1.10
N LEU A 31 2.49 2.91 -1.97
CA LEU A 31 3.25 1.69 -1.77
C LEU A 31 4.76 1.97 -1.70
N ALA A 32 5.30 2.75 -2.65
CA ALA A 32 6.71 3.15 -2.66
C ALA A 32 7.13 4.01 -1.45
N GLN A 33 6.18 4.69 -0.80
CA GLN A 33 6.45 5.42 0.45
C GLN A 33 6.45 4.52 1.68
N LYS A 34 5.80 3.35 1.58
CA LYS A 34 5.63 2.39 2.68
C LYS A 34 6.72 1.33 2.65
N ASP A 35 7.09 0.89 1.45
CA ASP A 35 8.12 -0.11 1.20
C ASP A 35 9.21 0.52 0.31
N ASN A 36 10.41 0.64 0.87
CA ASN A 36 11.55 1.24 0.18
C ASN A 36 12.10 0.34 -0.94
N ASP A 37 11.77 -0.95 -0.92
CA ASP A 37 12.22 -1.91 -1.94
C ASP A 37 11.32 -1.87 -3.18
N PHE A 38 10.17 -1.18 -3.10
CA PHE A 38 9.26 -0.97 -4.23
C PHE A 38 9.59 0.32 -5.00
N GLU A 39 10.20 0.17 -6.18
CA GLU A 39 10.66 1.31 -6.99
C GLU A 39 9.65 1.73 -8.07
N LEU A 40 9.23 2.99 -8.06
CA LEU A 40 8.33 3.53 -9.09
C LEU A 40 9.01 3.57 -10.47
N GLY A 41 8.33 3.03 -11.47
CA GLY A 41 8.80 3.01 -12.86
C GLY A 41 9.87 1.98 -13.16
N SER A 42 10.27 1.15 -12.18
CA SER A 42 11.13 0.00 -12.41
C SER A 42 10.36 -1.10 -13.14
N ALA A 43 11.00 -1.78 -14.10
CA ALA A 43 10.42 -2.93 -14.77
C ALA A 43 10.27 -4.15 -13.84
N TYR A 44 10.99 -4.16 -12.73
CA TYR A 44 11.01 -5.24 -11.75
C TYR A 44 10.07 -4.99 -10.57
N SER A 45 9.62 -3.75 -10.36
CA SER A 45 8.67 -3.42 -9.30
C SER A 45 7.30 -3.12 -9.88
N ARG A 46 6.32 -3.99 -9.61
CA ARG A 46 4.96 -3.81 -10.10
C ARG A 46 3.94 -4.44 -9.17
N ILE A 47 2.76 -3.82 -9.09
CA ILE A 47 1.61 -4.44 -8.42
C ILE A 47 1.03 -5.50 -9.35
N THR A 48 1.10 -6.76 -8.96
CA THR A 48 0.57 -7.90 -9.72
C THR A 48 -0.89 -8.16 -9.40
N TYR A 49 -1.33 -7.81 -8.19
CA TYR A 49 -2.71 -7.92 -7.76
C TYR A 49 -3.07 -6.77 -6.82
N LYS A 50 -4.30 -6.26 -6.95
CA LYS A 50 -4.86 -5.29 -6.01
C LYS A 50 -6.35 -5.56 -5.82
N ARG A 51 -6.81 -5.38 -4.58
CA ARG A 51 -8.21 -5.49 -4.21
C ARG A 51 -8.56 -4.43 -3.18
N GLU A 52 -9.60 -3.64 -3.45
CA GLU A 52 -10.16 -2.76 -2.43
C GLU A 52 -10.82 -3.61 -1.33
N ILE A 53 -10.47 -3.33 -0.08
CA ILE A 53 -11.02 -3.99 1.11
C ILE A 53 -11.67 -2.96 2.04
N PRO A 54 -12.67 -3.34 2.85
CA PRO A 54 -13.26 -2.44 3.82
C PRO A 54 -12.23 -1.96 4.84
N LEU A 55 -12.22 -0.68 5.20
CA LEU A 55 -11.34 -0.15 6.25
C LEU A 55 -11.48 -0.88 7.60
N SER A 56 -12.67 -1.40 7.90
CA SER A 56 -12.95 -2.16 9.13
C SER A 56 -12.20 -3.49 9.21
N THR A 57 -11.68 -4.01 8.09
CA THR A 57 -10.91 -5.26 8.06
C THR A 57 -9.40 -5.04 8.18
N VAL A 58 -8.94 -3.79 8.15
CA VAL A 58 -7.52 -3.46 8.25
C VAL A 58 -7.09 -3.48 9.72
N MET A 59 -6.06 -4.28 10.05
CA MET A 59 -5.54 -4.29 11.42
C MET A 59 -4.61 -3.09 11.63
N VAL A 60 -4.63 -2.53 12.84
CA VAL A 60 -3.77 -1.39 13.20
C VAL A 60 -2.27 -1.70 12.99
N LYS A 61 -1.86 -2.96 13.19
CA LYS A 61 -0.48 -3.40 12.98
C LYS A 61 -0.03 -3.32 11.51
N ASP A 62 -0.97 -3.34 10.58
CA ASP A 62 -0.68 -3.29 9.13
C ASP A 62 -0.52 -1.84 8.66
N LEU A 63 -0.73 -0.87 9.55
CA LEU A 63 -0.62 0.56 9.27
C LEU A 63 0.74 1.08 9.70
N SER A 64 1.33 1.93 8.85
CA SER A 64 2.39 2.83 9.31
C SER A 64 1.83 3.85 10.30
N VAL A 65 2.70 4.39 11.16
CA VAL A 65 2.33 5.46 12.11
C VAL A 65 1.70 6.66 11.39
N VAL A 66 2.20 6.99 10.19
CA VAL A 66 1.67 8.09 9.38
C VAL A 66 0.25 7.79 8.88
N GLU A 67 -0.01 6.57 8.43
CA GLU A 67 -1.36 6.14 8.02
C GLU A 67 -2.34 6.16 9.19
N LEU A 68 -1.90 5.71 10.36
CA LEU A 68 -2.72 5.74 11.58
C LEU A 68 -3.08 7.17 11.99
N LEU A 69 -2.10 8.09 12.00
CA LEU A 69 -2.34 9.49 12.30
C LEU A 69 -3.32 10.14 11.31
N LYS A 70 -3.18 9.84 10.01
CA LYS A 70 -4.12 10.34 8.98
C LYS A 70 -5.56 9.85 9.19
N LEU A 71 -5.76 8.64 9.73
CA LEU A 71 -7.09 8.15 10.09
C LEU A 71 -7.67 8.87 11.32
N MET A 72 -6.81 9.25 12.28
CA MET A 72 -7.23 9.87 13.54
C MET A 72 -7.44 11.39 13.42
N SER A 73 -6.68 12.08 12.58
CA SER A 73 -6.73 13.53 12.40
C SER A 73 -7.83 14.01 11.44
N LYS A 74 -8.98 13.35 11.47
CA LYS A 74 -10.10 13.64 10.55
C LYS A 74 -10.65 15.06 10.70
#